data_AF-A0A396BZI5-F1
#
_entry.id   AF-A0A396BZI5-F1
#
_cell.length_a   1.000
_cell.length_b   1.000
_cell.length_c   1.000
_cell.angle_alpha   90.00
_cell.angle_beta   90.00
_cell.angle_gamma   90.00
#
_symmetry.space_group_name_H-M   'P 1'
#
loop_
_entity.id
_entity.type
_entity.pdbx_description
1 polymer ?
#
loop_
_entity_poly.entity_id
_entity_poly.type
_entity_poly.pdbx_seq_one_letter_code
_entity_poly.pdbx_strand_id
1 'polypeptide(L)'
;MKRHYIYSFVCILMFSLLFSCDDFLNENPKDKIPEEDAYKSLTDLYYNAVASLYNNIGGYSDSQGLQGTGRGIYDLNTFTTDEAIMPTRGGDWYDGGFWQGLFLHRWGVDNDAIQATWEYLYKVIGLCNQSLERIDTYQETHHDTELPAYRAEVRAFRALYYYHLMDLFGRVPLILSSAIPLKEVKQNNRKEVFDFIVKELQESAPLLAQTYSNRSGSYYGRITRPVVHFLLAKLVLNAEIYADDNWTDTQYPDGRDIYFEVDGNRLNAWQTVEAYCDSITAAGYRLEDNYEANFAVYNESSAENIFTIPMSKTLYTNQMQYLFRSRHYNHAKAYGLGGENGSSATVEVLRTFGYDTQTVDPRFDKCYFAGVVYDLKGKVITLDDGTLLEYFPWKVDVDISNTSYEKTAGARMKKYEIDETATKDGKLMENDIVLYRYADVLLMKSEAKVRNGENGDVELNLVRARVNAPFRTATLESLLSERQLEFAWEGWRRQDLVRFRQYTRAYTSRPRLPGEESGYTTVFPIPEKIRLMNPNLTQNPGY
;
A
#
# COMPACT_ATOMS: atom_id res chain seq x y z
N MET A 1 79.16 -20.76 -3.48
CA MET A 1 78.00 -19.90 -3.12
C MET A 1 77.72 -18.97 -4.31
N LYS A 2 77.03 -19.32 -5.40
CA LYS A 2 75.67 -19.91 -5.57
C LYS A 2 74.55 -19.14 -4.85
N ARG A 3 74.58 -17.80 -4.89
CA ARG A 3 73.42 -16.97 -4.50
C ARG A 3 73.38 -15.55 -5.10
N HIS A 4 74.01 -15.33 -6.27
CA HIS A 4 74.10 -13.98 -6.89
C HIS A 4 73.57 -13.89 -8.35
N TYR A 5 72.83 -14.90 -8.83
CA TYR A 5 72.22 -14.86 -10.18
C TYR A 5 70.68 -14.89 -10.17
N ILE A 6 70.04 -14.73 -9.01
CA ILE A 6 68.57 -14.74 -8.88
C ILE A 6 67.96 -13.32 -8.83
N TYR A 7 68.77 -12.27 -8.61
CA TYR A 7 68.26 -10.90 -8.49
C TYR A 7 68.35 -10.04 -9.75
N SER A 8 68.95 -10.54 -10.84
CA SER A 8 68.96 -9.82 -12.14
C SER A 8 67.95 -10.35 -13.16
N PHE A 9 67.18 -11.39 -12.84
CA PHE A 9 66.11 -11.91 -13.70
C PHE A 9 64.70 -11.48 -13.25
N VAL A 10 64.59 -10.79 -12.11
CA VAL A 10 63.30 -10.29 -11.57
C VAL A 10 63.07 -8.81 -11.90
N CYS A 11 64.11 -8.05 -12.28
CA CYS A 11 63.96 -6.63 -12.62
C CYS A 11 63.70 -6.33 -14.11
N ILE A 12 63.66 -7.34 -14.98
CA ILE A 12 63.39 -7.17 -16.42
C ILE A 12 62.00 -7.74 -16.81
N LEU A 13 61.27 -8.37 -15.88
CA LEU A 13 59.89 -8.82 -16.08
C LEU A 13 58.83 -7.82 -15.56
N MET A 14 59.23 -6.66 -15.05
CA MET A 14 58.34 -5.64 -14.50
C MET A 14 58.25 -4.35 -15.34
N PHE A 15 58.73 -4.37 -16.58
CA PHE A 15 58.76 -3.17 -17.45
C PHE A 15 58.12 -3.35 -18.83
N SER A 16 57.30 -4.39 -19.02
CA SER A 16 56.67 -4.70 -20.32
C SER A 16 55.13 -4.84 -20.28
N LEU A 17 54.44 -4.25 -19.30
CA LEU A 17 52.96 -4.20 -19.27
C LEU A 17 52.37 -2.78 -19.29
N LEU A 18 53.17 -1.76 -19.64
CA LEU A 18 52.63 -0.42 -19.98
C LEU A 18 52.30 -0.35 -21.48
N PHE A 19 51.32 -1.14 -21.90
CA PHE A 19 50.54 -0.84 -23.10
C PHE A 19 49.06 -0.96 -22.75
N SER A 20 48.47 0.24 -22.65
CA SER A 20 47.05 0.57 -22.72
C SER A 20 46.19 -0.52 -23.39
N CYS A 21 45.30 -1.09 -22.58
CA CYS A 21 44.05 -1.72 -23.01
C CYS A 21 42.92 -1.10 -22.18
N ASP A 22 42.82 0.23 -22.15
CA ASP A 22 41.62 0.89 -21.59
C ASP A 22 40.40 0.70 -22.50
N ASP A 23 40.61 0.35 -23.78
CA ASP A 23 39.53 0.17 -24.77
C ASP A 23 38.93 -1.24 -24.79
N PHE A 24 39.53 -2.22 -24.09
CA PHE A 24 39.07 -3.62 -24.09
C PHE A 24 38.14 -3.95 -22.90
N LEU A 25 37.98 -3.02 -21.95
CA LEU A 25 37.07 -3.17 -20.81
C LEU A 25 35.78 -2.35 -20.94
N ASN A 26 35.59 -1.63 -22.04
CA ASN A 26 34.31 -1.05 -22.40
C ASN A 26 33.48 -2.10 -23.16
N GLU A 27 32.88 -3.04 -22.41
CA GLU A 27 31.71 -3.72 -22.94
C GLU A 27 30.59 -2.68 -23.05
N ASN A 28 30.32 -2.21 -24.26
CA ASN A 28 29.05 -1.60 -24.61
C ASN A 28 28.06 -2.75 -24.88
N PRO A 29 27.19 -3.14 -23.92
CA PRO A 29 26.17 -4.14 -24.19
C PRO A 29 25.31 -3.64 -25.35
N LYS A 30 25.30 -4.40 -26.45
CA LYS A 30 24.64 -4.05 -27.72
C LYS A 30 23.12 -3.80 -27.61
N ASP A 31 22.55 -4.11 -26.45
CA ASP A 31 21.13 -3.97 -26.13
C ASP A 31 20.83 -2.86 -25.10
N LYS A 32 21.80 -2.01 -24.72
CA LYS A 32 21.56 -0.84 -23.87
C LYS A 32 21.75 0.44 -24.66
N ILE A 33 20.77 1.35 -24.55
CA ILE A 33 20.94 2.74 -24.95
C ILE A 33 22.06 3.32 -24.07
N PRO A 34 23.13 3.92 -24.63
CA PRO A 34 24.14 4.62 -23.84
C PRO A 34 23.47 5.59 -22.86
N GLU A 35 23.99 5.71 -21.64
CA GLU A 35 23.35 6.54 -20.60
C GLU A 35 23.19 8.00 -21.05
N GLU A 36 24.12 8.49 -21.87
CA GLU A 36 24.06 9.79 -22.54
C GLU A 36 22.98 9.92 -23.62
N ASP A 37 22.57 8.81 -24.24
CA ASP A 37 21.51 8.73 -25.25
C ASP A 37 20.11 8.64 -24.62
N ALA A 38 20.02 8.13 -23.38
CA ALA A 38 18.75 7.90 -22.68
C ALA A 38 18.06 9.17 -22.17
N TYR A 39 18.73 10.33 -22.19
CA TYR A 39 18.20 11.59 -21.64
C TYR A 39 18.40 12.80 -22.57
N LYS A 40 18.52 12.58 -23.88
CA LYS A 40 18.85 13.65 -24.85
C LYS A 40 17.69 14.59 -25.15
N SER A 41 16.46 14.11 -25.06
CA SER A 41 15.26 14.91 -25.31
C SER A 41 14.39 14.99 -24.06
N LEU A 42 13.55 16.03 -23.99
CA LEU A 42 12.57 16.18 -22.92
C LEU A 42 11.64 14.96 -22.81
N THR A 43 11.32 14.33 -23.94
CA THR A 43 10.51 13.11 -24.01
C THR A 43 11.24 11.90 -23.42
N ASP A 44 12.51 11.69 -23.79
CA ASP A 44 13.30 10.58 -23.24
C ASP A 44 13.55 10.78 -21.75
N LEU A 45 13.82 12.03 -21.32
CA LEU A 45 13.92 12.38 -19.90
C LEU A 45 12.65 12.00 -19.15
N TYR A 46 11.48 12.39 -19.66
CA TYR A 46 10.21 12.03 -19.04
C TYR A 46 10.05 10.52 -18.92
N TYR A 47 10.25 9.77 -20.00
CA TYR A 47 10.04 8.32 -19.96
C TYR A 47 11.01 7.61 -19.01
N ASN A 48 12.27 8.01 -19.01
CA ASN A 48 13.32 7.30 -18.28
C ASN A 48 13.46 7.76 -16.82
N ALA A 49 13.20 9.03 -16.51
CA ALA A 49 13.29 9.58 -15.15
C ALA A 49 11.95 9.74 -14.43
N VAL A 50 10.82 9.82 -15.14
CA VAL A 50 9.49 10.03 -14.50
C VAL A 50 8.60 8.81 -14.70
N ALA A 51 8.27 8.48 -15.95
CA ALA A 51 7.31 7.42 -16.26
C ALA A 51 7.78 6.04 -15.77
N SER A 52 9.08 5.76 -15.85
CA SER A 52 9.67 4.49 -15.42
C SER A 52 9.44 4.18 -13.93
N LEU A 53 9.26 5.19 -13.09
CA LEU A 53 8.99 5.02 -11.66
C LEU A 53 7.65 4.34 -11.41
N TYR A 54 6.65 4.60 -12.25
CA TYR A 54 5.29 4.04 -12.14
C TYR A 54 5.25 2.51 -12.30
N ASN A 55 6.28 1.90 -12.87
CA ASN A 55 6.46 0.44 -12.86
C ASN A 55 6.61 -0.14 -11.45
N ASN A 56 6.79 0.69 -10.42
CA ASN A 56 6.84 0.30 -9.02
C ASN A 56 5.53 0.58 -8.27
N ILE A 57 4.49 1.15 -8.88
CA ILE A 57 3.21 1.26 -8.16
C ILE A 57 2.57 -0.11 -8.00
N GLY A 58 2.57 -0.91 -9.07
CA GLY A 58 2.16 -2.32 -9.04
C GLY A 58 3.36 -3.26 -8.91
N GLY A 59 3.06 -4.55 -8.91
CA GLY A 59 4.07 -5.61 -8.85
C GLY A 59 3.51 -6.96 -9.24
N TYR A 60 4.38 -7.94 -9.38
CA TYR A 60 4.01 -9.32 -9.74
C TYR A 60 4.69 -10.39 -8.87
N SER A 61 5.58 -9.94 -7.98
CA SER A 61 6.30 -10.79 -7.03
C SER A 61 6.00 -10.32 -5.62
N ASP A 62 6.18 -11.21 -4.65
CA ASP A 62 6.00 -10.91 -3.23
C ASP A 62 6.77 -9.64 -2.80
N SER A 63 6.16 -8.90 -1.88
CA SER A 63 6.68 -7.66 -1.30
C SER A 63 6.86 -6.49 -2.29
N GLN A 64 6.37 -6.61 -3.53
CA GLN A 64 6.42 -5.53 -4.53
C GLN A 64 5.06 -4.86 -4.76
N GLY A 65 5.08 -3.58 -5.10
CA GLY A 65 3.90 -2.77 -5.35
C GLY A 65 3.28 -2.23 -4.06
N LEU A 66 2.43 -1.24 -4.21
CA LEU A 66 1.63 -0.70 -3.11
C LEU A 66 0.49 -1.65 -2.74
N GLN A 67 -0.09 -2.31 -3.73
CA GLN A 67 -1.08 -3.39 -3.61
C GLN A 67 -0.94 -4.36 -4.81
N GLY A 68 -1.75 -5.43 -4.80
CA GLY A 68 -1.80 -6.51 -5.79
C GLY A 68 -1.09 -7.81 -5.38
N THR A 69 0.08 -7.72 -4.76
CA THR A 69 0.95 -8.89 -4.48
C THR A 69 0.87 -9.38 -3.03
N GLY A 70 1.41 -10.57 -2.77
CA GLY A 70 1.54 -11.14 -1.43
C GLY A 70 2.73 -10.61 -0.64
N ARG A 71 2.72 -10.84 0.68
CA ARG A 71 3.81 -10.58 1.64
C ARG A 71 4.36 -9.15 1.58
N GLY A 72 3.51 -8.18 1.26
CA GLY A 72 3.87 -6.78 1.09
C GLY A 72 2.99 -5.81 1.87
N ILE A 73 2.99 -4.55 1.44
CA ILE A 73 2.32 -3.43 2.11
C ILE A 73 0.85 -3.72 2.42
N TYR A 74 0.10 -4.27 1.46
CA TYR A 74 -1.29 -4.64 1.67
C TYR A 74 -1.47 -5.68 2.77
N ASP A 75 -0.67 -6.74 2.77
CA ASP A 75 -0.81 -7.83 3.73
C ASP A 75 -0.48 -7.35 5.15
N LEU A 76 0.54 -6.50 5.29
CA LEU A 76 0.89 -5.85 6.56
C LEU A 76 -0.17 -4.88 7.06
N ASN A 77 -1.05 -4.38 6.18
CA ASN A 77 -2.16 -3.50 6.57
C ASN A 77 -3.51 -4.23 6.72
N THR A 78 -3.59 -5.50 6.33
CA THR A 78 -4.83 -6.28 6.25
C THR A 78 -4.80 -7.48 7.21
N PHE A 79 -3.77 -8.31 7.15
CA PHE A 79 -3.67 -9.57 7.91
C PHE A 79 -3.10 -9.41 9.32
N THR A 80 -2.79 -8.18 9.74
CA THR A 80 -2.50 -7.85 11.13
C THR A 80 -3.71 -7.19 11.82
N THR A 81 -4.91 -7.34 11.26
CA THR A 81 -6.09 -6.59 11.69
C THR A 81 -7.29 -7.49 11.93
N ASP A 82 -8.36 -6.87 12.43
CA ASP A 82 -9.66 -7.50 12.57
C ASP A 82 -10.45 -7.58 11.24
N GLU A 83 -9.86 -7.31 10.08
CA GLU A 83 -10.52 -7.40 8.76
C GLU A 83 -10.42 -8.79 8.13
N ALA A 84 -9.21 -9.35 8.11
CA ALA A 84 -8.96 -10.59 7.41
C ALA A 84 -7.99 -11.49 8.15
N ILE A 85 -8.13 -12.79 7.90
CA ILE A 85 -7.26 -13.83 8.42
C ILE A 85 -6.89 -14.78 7.29
N MET A 86 -5.70 -15.36 7.39
CA MET A 86 -5.22 -16.45 6.54
C MET A 86 -5.04 -17.69 7.42
N PRO A 87 -6.10 -18.50 7.62
CA PRO A 87 -6.04 -19.66 8.51
C PRO A 87 -5.11 -20.73 7.98
N THR A 88 -4.45 -21.47 8.88
CA THR A 88 -3.84 -22.75 8.51
C THR A 88 -4.95 -23.75 8.15
N ARG A 89 -4.80 -24.41 7.00
CA ARG A 89 -5.78 -25.35 6.45
C ARG A 89 -5.09 -26.66 6.12
N GLY A 90 -4.94 -27.51 7.14
CA GLY A 90 -4.25 -28.80 6.99
C GLY A 90 -2.78 -28.58 6.66
N GLY A 91 -2.35 -29.03 5.48
CA GLY A 91 -0.99 -28.80 4.98
C GLY A 91 -0.74 -27.41 4.39
N ASP A 92 -1.80 -26.65 4.13
CA ASP A 92 -1.72 -25.36 3.43
C ASP A 92 -1.69 -24.17 4.41
N TRP A 93 -1.09 -23.07 3.99
CA TRP A 93 -1.10 -21.77 4.66
C TRP A 93 -0.46 -21.69 6.06
N TYR A 94 0.21 -22.76 6.53
CA TYR A 94 1.04 -22.65 7.72
C TYR A 94 2.26 -21.74 7.47
N ASP A 95 2.96 -21.93 6.35
CA ASP A 95 4.09 -21.09 5.89
C ASP A 95 5.13 -20.79 6.98
N GLY A 96 5.50 -21.80 7.76
CA GLY A 96 6.43 -21.63 8.88
C GLY A 96 5.89 -20.75 10.02
N GLY A 97 4.57 -20.58 10.12
CA GLY A 97 3.89 -19.73 11.07
C GLY A 97 3.75 -18.26 10.64
N PHE A 98 4.13 -17.90 9.41
CA PHE A 98 4.16 -16.49 8.96
C PHE A 98 2.81 -15.77 9.13
N TRP A 99 1.74 -16.32 8.58
CA TRP A 99 0.42 -15.68 8.60
C TRP A 99 -0.18 -15.62 10.00
N GLN A 100 -0.03 -16.68 10.78
CA GLN A 100 -0.43 -16.70 12.19
C GLN A 100 0.36 -15.66 12.98
N GLY A 101 1.66 -15.52 12.70
CA GLY A 101 2.54 -14.51 13.27
C GLY A 101 2.09 -13.09 12.96
N LEU A 102 1.68 -12.81 11.73
CA LEU A 102 1.08 -11.50 11.37
C LEU A 102 -0.20 -11.23 12.16
N PHE A 103 -1.16 -12.15 12.14
CA PHE A 103 -2.45 -11.98 12.81
C PHE A 103 -2.35 -11.85 14.33
N LEU A 104 -1.47 -12.65 14.95
CA LEU A 104 -1.24 -12.65 16.40
C LEU A 104 -0.26 -11.58 16.88
N HIS A 105 0.30 -10.78 15.96
CA HIS A 105 1.34 -9.79 16.21
C HIS A 105 2.66 -10.36 16.75
N ARG A 106 3.01 -11.58 16.33
CA ARG A 106 4.22 -12.34 16.74
C ARG A 106 5.27 -12.41 15.62
N TRP A 107 5.42 -11.37 14.82
CA TRP A 107 6.36 -11.36 13.68
C TRP A 107 7.84 -11.33 14.08
N GLY A 108 8.18 -10.85 15.29
CA GLY A 108 9.56 -10.72 15.76
C GLY A 108 10.39 -9.70 14.95
N VAL A 109 11.67 -9.53 15.27
CA VAL A 109 12.56 -8.57 14.59
C VAL A 109 13.23 -9.12 13.33
N ASP A 110 13.21 -10.44 13.15
CA ASP A 110 13.79 -11.15 12.01
C ASP A 110 12.66 -11.79 11.18
N ASN A 111 12.13 -11.02 10.23
CA ASN A 111 11.05 -11.44 9.35
C ASN A 111 11.33 -11.00 7.91
N ASP A 112 11.48 -11.97 7.02
CA ASP A 112 11.93 -11.73 5.65
C ASP A 112 10.94 -10.87 4.84
N ALA A 113 9.62 -11.01 5.04
CA ALA A 113 8.63 -10.21 4.32
C ALA A 113 8.62 -8.74 4.78
N ILE A 114 8.78 -8.51 6.08
CA ILE A 114 8.92 -7.15 6.65
C ILE A 114 10.22 -6.51 6.14
N GLN A 115 11.32 -7.27 6.11
CA GLN A 115 12.59 -6.81 5.53
C GLN A 115 12.46 -6.48 4.05
N ALA A 116 11.88 -7.39 3.25
CA ALA A 116 11.71 -7.18 1.81
C ALA A 116 10.79 -5.98 1.52
N THR A 117 9.77 -5.73 2.34
CA THR A 117 8.91 -4.54 2.22
C THR A 117 9.70 -3.25 2.50
N TRP A 118 10.54 -3.23 3.54
CA TRP A 118 11.45 -2.10 3.82
C TRP A 118 12.39 -1.83 2.64
N GLU A 119 13.06 -2.88 2.15
CA GLU A 119 14.00 -2.80 1.04
C GLU A 119 13.33 -2.33 -0.25
N TYR A 120 12.12 -2.82 -0.51
CA TYR A 120 11.34 -2.40 -1.67
C TYR A 120 11.02 -0.91 -1.63
N LEU A 121 10.55 -0.40 -0.50
CA LEU A 121 10.23 1.03 -0.36
C LEU A 121 11.47 1.91 -0.54
N TYR A 122 12.60 1.53 0.07
CA TYR A 122 13.86 2.27 -0.08
C TYR A 122 14.47 2.16 -1.48
N LYS A 123 14.32 1.01 -2.16
CA LYS A 123 14.71 0.84 -3.56
C LYS A 123 14.03 1.89 -4.42
N VAL A 124 12.72 2.07 -4.26
CA VAL A 124 11.96 3.03 -5.06
C VAL A 124 12.33 4.48 -4.73
N ILE A 125 12.56 4.80 -3.46
CA ILE A 125 13.09 6.11 -3.06
C ILE A 125 14.46 6.38 -3.71
N GLY A 126 15.34 5.38 -3.76
CA GLY A 126 16.63 5.49 -4.45
C GLY A 126 16.48 5.79 -5.94
N LEU A 127 15.52 5.14 -6.62
CA LEU A 127 15.19 5.44 -8.02
C LEU A 127 14.65 6.87 -8.20
N CYS A 128 13.84 7.36 -7.26
CA CYS A 128 13.36 8.74 -7.28
C CYS A 128 14.51 9.74 -7.12
N ASN A 129 15.46 9.48 -6.22
CA ASN A 129 16.63 10.34 -6.04
C ASN A 129 17.48 10.41 -7.31
N GLN A 130 17.77 9.27 -7.93
CA GLN A 130 18.47 9.23 -9.22
C GLN A 130 17.72 10.01 -10.29
N SER A 131 16.39 9.87 -10.33
CA SER A 131 15.54 10.58 -11.29
C SER A 131 15.58 12.10 -11.10
N LEU A 132 15.55 12.58 -9.85
CA LEU A 132 15.68 14.00 -9.53
C LEU A 132 17.06 14.53 -9.94
N GLU A 133 18.13 13.78 -9.64
CA GLU A 133 19.49 14.14 -10.05
C GLU A 133 19.61 14.22 -11.58
N ARG A 134 18.99 13.29 -12.33
CA ARG A 134 18.96 13.31 -13.79
C ARG A 134 18.19 14.52 -14.35
N ILE A 135 17.04 14.86 -13.77
CA ILE A 135 16.27 16.05 -14.15
C ILE A 135 17.08 17.32 -13.87
N ASP A 136 17.71 17.40 -12.71
CA ASP A 136 18.54 18.54 -12.32
C ASP A 136 19.75 18.70 -13.27
N THR A 137 20.43 17.61 -13.65
CA THR A 137 21.50 17.63 -14.68
C THR A 137 20.99 18.07 -16.05
N TYR A 138 19.84 17.57 -16.50
CA TYR A 138 19.26 17.96 -17.79
C TYR A 138 18.99 19.48 -17.84
N GLN A 139 18.48 20.02 -16.73
CA GLN A 139 18.16 21.44 -16.59
C GLN A 139 19.38 22.39 -16.66
N GLU A 140 20.60 21.87 -16.48
CA GLU A 140 21.83 22.67 -16.62
C GLU A 140 22.04 23.17 -18.07
N THR A 141 21.51 22.44 -19.05
CA THR A 141 21.67 22.73 -20.48
C THR A 141 20.36 22.96 -21.21
N HIS A 142 19.22 22.65 -20.58
CA HIS A 142 17.88 22.78 -21.14
C HIS A 142 16.97 23.56 -20.18
N HIS A 143 16.04 24.34 -20.72
CA HIS A 143 15.18 25.24 -19.93
C HIS A 143 13.70 25.07 -20.30
N ASP A 144 13.30 23.83 -20.57
CA ASP A 144 11.91 23.49 -20.91
C ASP A 144 10.96 23.82 -19.75
N THR A 145 9.78 24.31 -20.10
CA THR A 145 8.76 24.76 -19.14
C THR A 145 8.15 23.63 -18.32
N GLU A 146 8.34 22.39 -18.74
CA GLU A 146 7.81 21.15 -18.18
C GLU A 146 8.66 20.60 -17.04
N LEU A 147 9.95 20.98 -16.96
CA LEU A 147 10.90 20.45 -15.97
C LEU A 147 10.42 20.64 -14.51
N PRO A 148 9.84 21.78 -14.10
CA PRO A 148 9.28 21.92 -12.77
C PRO A 148 8.17 20.90 -12.46
N ALA A 149 7.32 20.60 -13.43
CA ALA A 149 6.24 19.62 -13.27
C ALA A 149 6.79 18.19 -13.17
N TYR A 150 7.79 17.83 -13.98
CA TYR A 150 8.45 16.52 -13.89
C TYR A 150 9.12 16.33 -12.53
N ARG A 151 9.84 17.35 -12.05
CA ARG A 151 10.47 17.33 -10.73
C ARG A 151 9.44 17.22 -9.60
N ALA A 152 8.33 17.95 -9.69
CA ALA A 152 7.23 17.87 -8.73
C ALA A 152 6.58 16.47 -8.69
N GLU A 153 6.40 15.84 -9.86
CA GLU A 153 5.83 14.50 -9.94
C GLU A 153 6.74 13.46 -9.27
N VAL A 154 8.05 13.51 -9.52
CA VAL A 154 9.02 12.61 -8.86
C VAL A 154 9.10 12.87 -7.34
N ARG A 155 9.05 14.13 -6.90
CA ARG A 155 9.02 14.46 -5.45
C ARG A 155 7.76 13.92 -4.77
N ALA A 156 6.59 14.12 -5.38
CA ALA A 156 5.33 13.59 -4.86
C ALA A 156 5.33 12.05 -4.85
N PHE A 157 5.92 11.43 -5.88
CA PHE A 157 6.13 9.98 -5.93
C PHE A 157 7.02 9.51 -4.78
N ARG A 158 8.18 10.14 -4.56
CA ARG A 158 9.06 9.82 -3.42
C ARG A 158 8.36 9.97 -2.07
N ALA A 159 7.57 11.04 -1.92
CA ALA A 159 6.82 11.31 -0.71
C ALA A 159 5.76 10.22 -0.41
N LEU A 160 5.10 9.65 -1.43
CA LEU A 160 4.18 8.51 -1.28
C LEU A 160 4.88 7.27 -0.69
N TYR A 161 6.12 6.98 -1.09
CA TYR A 161 6.87 5.83 -0.55
C TYR A 161 7.39 6.11 0.86
N TYR A 162 7.80 7.34 1.14
CA TYR A 162 8.11 7.76 2.51
C TYR A 162 6.91 7.68 3.44
N TYR A 163 5.72 8.01 2.96
CA TYR A 163 4.48 7.83 3.72
C TYR A 163 4.30 6.38 4.15
N HIS A 164 4.44 5.41 3.24
CA HIS A 164 4.34 4.00 3.59
C HIS A 164 5.46 3.55 4.55
N LEU A 165 6.71 4.02 4.38
CA LEU A 165 7.79 3.74 5.31
C LEU A 165 7.50 4.26 6.72
N MET A 166 7.05 5.51 6.84
CA MET A 166 6.75 6.15 8.11
C MET A 166 5.53 5.51 8.81
N ASP A 167 4.51 5.14 8.04
CA ASP A 167 3.32 4.48 8.58
C ASP A 167 3.64 3.07 9.10
N LEU A 168 4.43 2.31 8.36
CA LEU A 168 4.80 0.94 8.72
C LEU A 168 5.88 0.89 9.80
N PHE A 169 6.92 1.72 9.73
CA PHE A 169 8.13 1.58 10.53
C PHE A 169 8.43 2.76 11.47
N GLY A 170 7.63 3.83 11.43
CA GLY A 170 7.81 4.99 12.30
C GLY A 170 9.07 5.79 11.95
N ARG A 171 10.15 5.58 12.71
CA ARG A 171 11.39 6.37 12.63
C ARG A 171 12.33 5.79 11.58
N VAL A 172 12.40 6.44 10.41
CA VAL A 172 13.15 5.96 9.25
C VAL A 172 14.14 7.02 8.75
N PRO A 173 15.30 6.64 8.18
CA PRO A 173 16.21 7.60 7.54
C PRO A 173 15.63 8.35 6.33
N LEU A 174 15.82 9.66 6.29
CA LEU A 174 15.63 10.49 5.09
C LEU A 174 16.90 10.44 4.21
N ILE A 175 16.81 9.72 3.09
CA ILE A 175 17.86 9.53 2.09
C ILE A 175 17.42 10.30 0.85
N LEU A 176 18.00 11.48 0.64
CA LEU A 176 17.55 12.44 -0.39
C LEU A 176 18.50 12.56 -1.58
N SER A 177 19.55 11.74 -1.63
CA SER A 177 20.48 11.61 -2.76
C SER A 177 20.82 10.13 -2.98
N SER A 178 21.16 9.77 -4.22
CA SER A 178 21.56 8.42 -4.60
C SER A 178 22.97 8.03 -4.10
N ALA A 179 23.80 9.00 -3.70
CA ALA A 179 25.21 8.81 -3.41
C ALA A 179 25.58 8.78 -1.91
N ILE A 180 24.59 8.76 -1.00
CA ILE A 180 24.86 8.84 0.45
C ILE A 180 25.51 7.53 0.94
N PRO A 181 26.73 7.57 1.52
CA PRO A 181 27.35 6.38 2.09
C PRO A 181 26.54 5.82 3.27
N LEU A 182 26.39 4.49 3.36
CA LEU A 182 25.59 3.84 4.41
C LEU A 182 25.99 4.27 5.84
N LYS A 183 27.29 4.48 6.08
CA LYS A 183 27.83 4.94 7.38
C LYS A 183 27.35 6.34 7.79
N GLU A 184 26.88 7.15 6.85
CA GLU A 184 26.36 8.50 7.06
C GLU A 184 24.83 8.54 7.19
N VAL A 185 24.15 7.44 6.84
CA VAL A 185 22.70 7.30 6.97
C VAL A 185 22.35 7.22 8.46
N LYS A 186 21.55 8.19 8.93
CA LYS A 186 21.07 8.30 10.31
C LYS A 186 19.56 8.18 10.35
N GLN A 187 19.04 7.65 11.45
CA GLN A 187 17.62 7.59 11.71
C GLN A 187 17.07 9.00 11.99
N ASN A 188 15.96 9.36 11.36
CA ASN A 188 15.22 10.57 11.67
C ASN A 188 14.09 10.28 12.66
N ASN A 189 13.68 11.32 13.38
CA ASN A 189 12.46 11.28 14.16
C ASN A 189 11.24 11.12 13.23
N ARG A 190 10.17 10.48 13.71
CA ARG A 190 8.97 10.24 12.91
C ARG A 190 8.33 11.55 12.49
N LYS A 191 8.29 12.53 13.39
CA LYS A 191 7.79 13.88 13.09
C LYS A 191 8.58 14.57 11.98
N GLU A 192 9.91 14.44 11.97
CA GLU A 192 10.75 15.03 10.91
C GLU A 192 10.42 14.42 9.54
N VAL A 193 10.21 13.11 9.49
CA VAL A 193 9.79 12.40 8.26
C VAL A 193 8.40 12.87 7.84
N PHE A 194 7.45 12.99 8.77
CA PHE A 194 6.11 13.51 8.52
C PHE A 194 6.14 14.93 7.93
N ASP A 195 6.85 15.85 8.58
CA ASP A 195 6.99 17.23 8.14
C ASP A 195 7.63 17.31 6.74
N PHE A 196 8.64 16.48 6.47
CA PHE A 196 9.26 16.37 5.15
C PHE A 196 8.27 15.92 4.07
N ILE A 197 7.49 14.86 4.31
CA ILE A 197 6.50 14.34 3.36
C ILE A 197 5.45 15.41 3.06
N VAL A 198 4.89 16.04 4.09
CA VAL A 198 3.87 17.09 3.92
C VAL A 198 4.42 18.24 3.08
N LYS A 199 5.65 18.69 3.39
CA LYS A 199 6.30 19.77 2.63
C LYS A 199 6.52 19.39 1.16
N GLU A 200 7.06 18.20 0.87
CA GLU A 200 7.26 17.73 -0.51
C GLU A 200 5.96 17.74 -1.30
N LEU A 201 4.87 17.29 -0.70
CA LEU A 201 3.55 17.21 -1.34
C LEU A 201 2.93 18.60 -1.53
N GLN A 202 2.95 19.47 -0.52
CA GLN A 202 2.41 20.84 -0.62
C GLN A 202 3.13 21.68 -1.67
N GLU A 203 4.45 21.57 -1.75
CA GLU A 203 5.24 22.29 -2.76
C GLU A 203 5.08 21.70 -4.17
N SER A 204 4.81 20.39 -4.28
CA SER A 204 4.63 19.73 -5.58
C SER A 204 3.23 19.92 -6.15
N ALA A 205 2.19 19.89 -5.31
CA ALA A 205 0.78 19.99 -5.72
C ALA A 205 0.49 21.09 -6.76
N PRO A 206 0.88 22.38 -6.57
CA PRO A 206 0.56 23.46 -7.51
C PRO A 206 1.23 23.31 -8.88
N LEU A 207 2.26 22.47 -9.02
CA LEU A 207 2.96 22.21 -10.27
C LEU A 207 2.41 20.97 -11.02
N LEU A 208 1.58 20.16 -10.37
CA LEU A 208 0.99 18.96 -10.97
C LEU A 208 -0.30 19.26 -11.72
N ALA A 209 -0.64 18.40 -12.68
CA ALA A 209 -1.85 18.52 -13.48
C ALA A 209 -3.13 18.38 -12.63
N GLN A 210 -4.09 19.28 -12.82
CA GLN A 210 -5.43 19.22 -12.23
C GLN A 210 -6.35 18.36 -13.10
N THR A 211 -6.15 17.04 -13.04
CA THR A 211 -6.92 16.08 -13.86
C THR A 211 -7.08 14.74 -13.16
N TYR A 212 -7.94 13.90 -13.73
CA TYR A 212 -8.18 12.53 -13.27
C TYR A 212 -6.96 11.64 -13.53
N SER A 213 -6.58 10.86 -12.52
CA SER A 213 -5.53 9.85 -12.66
C SER A 213 -6.09 8.50 -13.13
N ASN A 214 -7.36 8.21 -12.87
CA ASN A 214 -7.95 6.92 -13.19
C ASN A 214 -8.47 6.81 -14.63
N ARG A 215 -8.42 7.87 -15.45
CA ARG A 215 -8.97 7.87 -16.82
C ARG A 215 -7.89 7.62 -17.86
N SER A 216 -8.22 6.86 -18.90
CA SER A 216 -7.32 6.61 -20.04
C SER A 216 -6.79 7.91 -20.64
N GLY A 217 -5.51 7.89 -21.03
CA GLY A 217 -4.81 9.05 -21.59
C GLY A 217 -3.47 9.29 -20.91
N SER A 218 -2.89 10.48 -21.12
CA SER A 218 -1.52 10.78 -20.69
C SER A 218 -1.31 10.75 -19.18
N TYR A 219 -2.36 10.84 -18.36
CA TYR A 219 -2.30 10.87 -16.90
C TYR A 219 -2.81 9.60 -16.22
N TYR A 220 -3.13 8.57 -17.00
CA TYR A 220 -3.66 7.33 -16.47
C TYR A 220 -2.65 6.65 -15.52
N GLY A 221 -3.04 6.40 -14.27
CA GLY A 221 -2.19 5.86 -13.20
C GLY A 221 -1.15 6.82 -12.64
N ARG A 222 -1.16 8.11 -13.01
CA ARG A 222 -0.14 9.09 -12.60
C ARG A 222 -0.52 9.89 -11.38
N ILE A 223 0.46 10.36 -10.63
CA ILE A 223 0.27 11.27 -9.50
C ILE A 223 -0.13 12.65 -10.04
N THR A 224 -1.43 12.93 -10.05
CA THR A 224 -2.01 14.23 -10.39
C THR A 224 -2.25 15.06 -9.12
N ARG A 225 -2.60 16.34 -9.26
CA ARG A 225 -2.87 17.22 -8.11
C ARG A 225 -3.97 16.67 -7.18
N PRO A 226 -5.11 16.13 -7.67
CA PRO A 226 -6.08 15.46 -6.79
C PRO A 226 -5.53 14.25 -6.02
N VAL A 227 -4.61 13.47 -6.61
CA VAL A 227 -3.94 12.35 -5.91
C VAL A 227 -3.11 12.88 -4.75
N VAL A 228 -2.37 13.98 -4.96
CA VAL A 228 -1.59 14.63 -3.90
C VAL A 228 -2.48 15.23 -2.81
N HIS A 229 -3.58 15.89 -3.16
CA HIS A 229 -4.54 16.39 -2.18
C HIS A 229 -5.15 15.26 -1.34
N PHE A 230 -5.45 14.11 -1.95
CA PHE A 230 -5.91 12.93 -1.22
C PHE A 230 -4.86 12.44 -0.23
N LEU A 231 -3.61 12.28 -0.67
CA LEU A 231 -2.52 11.83 0.18
C LEU A 231 -2.25 12.82 1.33
N LEU A 232 -2.33 14.13 1.08
CA LEU A 232 -2.24 15.16 2.11
C LEU A 232 -3.39 15.05 3.12
N ALA A 233 -4.64 14.88 2.67
CA ALA A 233 -5.77 14.64 3.57
C ALA A 233 -5.56 13.40 4.44
N LYS A 234 -5.07 12.30 3.85
CA LYS A 234 -4.78 11.04 4.56
C LYS A 234 -3.67 11.20 5.60
N LEU A 235 -2.57 11.85 5.22
CA LEU A 235 -1.44 12.16 6.11
C LEU A 235 -1.88 13.01 7.30
N VAL A 236 -2.61 14.09 7.04
CA VAL A 236 -3.02 15.04 8.07
C VAL A 236 -4.11 14.47 8.98
N LEU A 237 -5.00 13.61 8.48
CA LEU A 237 -5.94 12.88 9.33
C LEU A 237 -5.22 12.01 10.38
N ASN A 238 -4.02 11.54 10.05
CA ASN A 238 -3.14 10.77 10.93
C ASN A 238 -2.09 11.63 11.65
N ALA A 239 -2.23 12.97 11.65
CA ALA A 239 -1.22 13.87 12.23
C ALA A 239 -0.93 13.57 13.71
N GLU A 240 -1.93 13.20 14.51
CA GLU A 240 -1.73 12.80 15.91
C GLU A 240 -0.80 11.58 16.07
N ILE A 241 -0.79 10.69 15.08
CA ILE A 241 0.03 9.47 15.07
C ILE A 241 1.44 9.75 14.52
N TYR A 242 1.53 10.57 13.48
CA TYR A 242 2.79 10.79 12.76
C TYR A 242 3.63 11.92 13.34
N ALA A 243 3.02 12.86 14.06
CA ALA A 243 3.74 13.85 14.84
C ALA A 243 4.22 13.32 16.21
N ASP A 244 3.86 12.08 16.55
CA ASP A 244 4.29 11.41 17.77
C ASP A 244 5.53 10.54 17.52
N ASP A 245 6.63 10.90 18.15
CA ASP A 245 7.90 10.18 18.10
C ASP A 245 7.98 8.99 19.10
N ASN A 246 7.08 8.94 20.09
CA ASN A 246 7.05 7.92 21.12
C ASN A 246 5.62 7.38 21.38
N TRP A 247 5.10 6.63 20.41
CA TRP A 247 3.78 5.99 20.50
C TRP A 247 3.63 4.94 21.61
N THR A 248 4.67 4.68 22.40
CA THR A 248 4.63 3.73 23.53
C THR A 248 4.37 4.37 24.88
N ASP A 249 4.33 5.69 24.95
CA ASP A 249 3.92 6.41 26.14
C ASP A 249 2.42 6.76 26.14
N THR A 250 2.00 7.49 27.17
CA THR A 250 0.61 7.88 27.39
C THR A 250 0.31 9.33 26.98
N GLN A 251 1.24 9.99 26.30
CA GLN A 251 1.10 11.36 25.81
C GLN A 251 0.83 11.34 24.32
N TYR A 252 -0.16 12.10 23.90
CA TYR A 252 -0.56 12.12 22.51
C TYR A 252 -0.74 13.55 22.03
N PRO A 253 -0.22 13.89 20.84
CA PRO A 253 -0.58 15.14 20.19
C PRO A 253 -2.11 15.22 19.98
N ASP A 254 -2.67 16.41 20.15
CA ASP A 254 -4.06 16.72 19.76
C ASP A 254 -4.01 17.40 18.39
N GLY A 255 -4.77 16.88 17.42
CA GLY A 255 -4.81 17.45 16.06
C GLY A 255 -5.30 18.90 16.02
N ARG A 256 -5.99 19.39 17.06
CA ARG A 256 -6.37 20.81 17.19
C ARG A 256 -5.18 21.74 17.43
N ASP A 257 -4.06 21.19 17.90
CA ASP A 257 -2.82 21.91 18.20
C ASP A 257 -1.72 21.71 17.15
N ILE A 258 -1.98 20.92 16.11
CA ILE A 258 -1.07 20.73 14.97
C ILE A 258 -1.58 21.58 13.80
N TYR A 259 -0.72 22.43 13.24
CA TYR A 259 -1.10 23.42 12.24
C TYR A 259 -0.35 23.26 10.92
N PHE A 260 -1.05 23.56 9.83
CA PHE A 260 -0.55 23.57 8.47
C PHE A 260 -0.95 24.86 7.76
N GLU A 261 -0.18 25.24 6.75
CA GLU A 261 -0.53 26.37 5.87
C GLU A 261 -1.17 25.81 4.59
N VAL A 262 -2.40 26.22 4.30
CA VAL A 262 -3.15 25.83 3.09
C VAL A 262 -3.74 27.08 2.45
N ASP A 263 -3.35 27.37 1.20
CA ASP A 263 -3.79 28.55 0.45
C ASP A 263 -3.64 29.87 1.22
N GLY A 264 -2.55 30.01 1.99
CA GLY A 264 -2.26 31.19 2.81
C GLY A 264 -3.03 31.26 4.13
N ASN A 265 -3.79 30.22 4.49
CA ASN A 265 -4.49 30.13 5.77
C ASN A 265 -3.80 29.11 6.68
N ARG A 266 -3.63 29.50 7.95
CA ARG A 266 -3.17 28.62 9.01
C ARG A 266 -4.35 27.83 9.58
N LEU A 267 -4.38 26.52 9.31
CA LEU A 267 -5.46 25.62 9.68
C LEU A 267 -4.95 24.56 10.67
N ASN A 268 -5.78 24.14 11.63
CA ASN A 268 -5.43 22.96 12.43
C ASN A 268 -5.52 21.67 11.59
N ALA A 269 -5.11 20.51 12.13
CA ALA A 269 -5.09 19.26 11.36
C ALA A 269 -6.47 18.91 10.80
N TRP A 270 -7.53 19.06 11.57
CA TRP A 270 -8.89 18.71 11.16
C TRP A 270 -9.40 19.62 10.04
N GLN A 271 -9.24 20.94 10.21
CA GLN A 271 -9.58 21.92 9.18
C GLN A 271 -8.76 21.72 7.89
N THR A 272 -7.51 21.30 8.03
CA THR A 272 -6.63 20.98 6.89
C THR A 272 -7.14 19.76 6.12
N VAL A 273 -7.60 18.71 6.80
CA VAL A 273 -8.25 17.55 6.16
C VAL A 273 -9.48 18.01 5.38
N GLU A 274 -10.34 18.82 6.00
CA GLU A 274 -11.54 19.33 5.33
C GLU A 274 -11.20 20.14 4.08
N ALA A 275 -10.20 21.03 4.13
CA ALA A 275 -9.77 21.86 3.00
C ALA A 275 -9.28 21.01 1.81
N TYR A 276 -8.49 19.96 2.05
CA TYR A 276 -8.07 19.06 0.98
C TYR A 276 -9.21 18.18 0.46
N CYS A 277 -10.13 17.74 1.33
CA CYS A 277 -11.33 17.02 0.91
C CYS A 277 -12.24 17.89 0.01
N ASP A 278 -12.36 19.18 0.32
CA ASP A 278 -13.08 20.15 -0.49
C ASP A 278 -12.39 20.41 -1.83
N SER A 279 -11.06 20.47 -1.83
CA SER A 279 -10.27 20.59 -3.07
C SER A 279 -10.47 19.40 -4.02
N ILE A 280 -10.60 18.18 -3.49
CA ILE A 280 -10.88 16.98 -4.28
C ILE A 280 -12.33 16.99 -4.79
N THR A 281 -13.28 17.40 -3.95
CA THR A 281 -14.69 17.57 -4.36
C THR A 281 -14.82 18.61 -5.49
N ALA A 282 -14.14 19.75 -5.36
CA ALA A 282 -14.09 20.80 -6.38
C ALA A 282 -13.42 20.35 -7.68
N ALA A 283 -12.55 19.33 -7.64
CA ALA A 283 -11.97 18.71 -8.82
C ALA A 283 -12.98 17.84 -9.61
N GLY A 284 -14.20 17.64 -9.09
CA GLY A 284 -15.29 16.93 -9.77
C GLY A 284 -15.40 15.44 -9.42
N TYR A 285 -14.65 14.96 -8.42
CA TYR A 285 -14.87 13.61 -7.87
C TYR A 285 -16.17 13.57 -7.08
N ARG A 286 -16.88 12.46 -7.19
CA ARG A 286 -18.15 12.20 -6.50
C ARG A 286 -18.30 10.71 -6.25
N LEU A 287 -19.25 10.32 -5.42
CA LEU A 287 -19.60 8.91 -5.27
C LEU A 287 -20.17 8.37 -6.59
N GLU A 288 -19.88 7.11 -6.90
CA GLU A 288 -20.64 6.39 -7.91
C GLU A 288 -22.05 6.12 -7.43
N ASP A 289 -23.02 6.12 -8.36
CA ASP A 289 -24.41 5.74 -8.03
C ASP A 289 -24.48 4.25 -7.64
N ASN A 290 -23.64 3.43 -8.28
CA ASN A 290 -23.51 2.01 -7.99
C ASN A 290 -22.15 1.70 -7.35
N TYR A 291 -22.14 1.15 -6.14
CA TYR A 291 -20.91 0.83 -5.40
C TYR A 291 -19.94 -0.04 -6.21
N GLU A 292 -20.46 -1.05 -6.90
CA GLU A 292 -19.67 -1.99 -7.70
C GLU A 292 -18.99 -1.37 -8.93
N ALA A 293 -19.44 -0.21 -9.41
CA ALA A 293 -18.84 0.46 -10.56
C ALA A 293 -17.36 0.82 -10.33
N ASN A 294 -16.96 1.02 -9.06
CA ASN A 294 -15.58 1.27 -8.68
C ASN A 294 -14.66 0.05 -8.88
N PHE A 295 -15.22 -1.15 -8.92
CA PHE A 295 -14.49 -2.42 -8.94
C PHE A 295 -14.86 -3.27 -10.17
N ALA A 296 -15.50 -2.66 -11.17
CA ALA A 296 -15.85 -3.27 -12.44
C ALA A 296 -14.60 -3.68 -13.24
N VAL A 297 -14.77 -4.57 -14.24
CA VAL A 297 -13.68 -5.04 -15.11
C VAL A 297 -12.97 -3.89 -15.81
N TYR A 298 -13.72 -2.85 -16.16
CA TYR A 298 -13.20 -1.62 -16.73
C TYR A 298 -13.64 -0.46 -15.82
N ASN A 299 -12.89 -0.22 -14.75
CA ASN A 299 -13.21 0.77 -13.71
C ASN A 299 -12.46 2.11 -13.88
N GLU A 300 -11.75 2.30 -15.00
CA GLU A 300 -11.07 3.54 -15.38
C GLU A 300 -12.07 4.70 -15.66
N SER A 301 -13.35 4.37 -15.88
CA SER A 301 -14.41 5.37 -16.06
C SER A 301 -15.06 5.83 -14.75
N SER A 302 -14.71 5.25 -13.60
CA SER A 302 -15.31 5.62 -12.31
C SER A 302 -15.12 7.12 -12.02
N ALA A 303 -16.21 7.78 -11.59
CA ALA A 303 -16.21 9.15 -11.10
C ALA A 303 -15.70 9.27 -9.65
N GLU A 304 -15.54 8.13 -8.97
CA GLU A 304 -15.16 8.02 -7.57
C GLU A 304 -13.68 7.61 -7.38
N ASN A 305 -13.12 6.78 -8.25
CA ASN A 305 -11.72 6.34 -8.18
C ASN A 305 -10.77 7.53 -8.44
N ILE A 306 -9.92 7.87 -7.47
CA ILE A 306 -8.98 9.01 -7.53
C ILE A 306 -7.60 8.55 -7.98
N PHE A 307 -7.14 7.39 -7.47
CA PHE A 307 -5.85 6.83 -7.80
C PHE A 307 -5.96 5.31 -7.86
N THR A 308 -5.47 4.74 -8.94
CA THR A 308 -5.52 3.29 -9.18
C THR A 308 -4.14 2.79 -9.61
N ILE A 309 -3.91 1.48 -9.45
CA ILE A 309 -2.83 0.79 -10.15
C ILE A 309 -3.41 0.34 -11.49
N PRO A 310 -2.95 0.89 -12.63
CA PRO A 310 -3.40 0.43 -13.93
C PRO A 310 -3.10 -1.06 -14.12
N MET A 311 -4.13 -1.78 -14.51
CA MET A 311 -4.07 -3.20 -14.81
C MET A 311 -4.35 -3.43 -16.29
N SER A 312 -3.75 -4.46 -16.85
CA SER A 312 -4.00 -4.89 -18.22
C SER A 312 -3.44 -6.28 -18.41
N LYS A 313 -4.19 -7.13 -19.11
CA LYS A 313 -3.73 -8.48 -19.45
C LYS A 313 -2.60 -8.52 -20.48
N THR A 314 -2.37 -7.40 -21.15
CA THR A 314 -1.46 -7.33 -22.32
C THR A 314 -0.37 -6.29 -22.19
N LEU A 315 -0.62 -5.19 -21.45
CA LEU A 315 0.31 -4.06 -21.37
C LEU A 315 1.21 -4.10 -20.13
N TYR A 316 0.70 -4.64 -19.01
CA TYR A 316 1.38 -4.59 -17.72
C TYR A 316 1.60 -5.97 -17.16
N THR A 317 2.62 -6.10 -16.30
CA THR A 317 2.88 -7.33 -15.56
C THR A 317 2.23 -7.35 -14.18
N ASN A 318 1.66 -6.22 -13.73
CA ASN A 318 1.04 -6.06 -12.41
C ASN A 318 -0.01 -7.13 -12.15
N GLN A 319 0.01 -7.76 -10.98
CA GLN A 319 -0.93 -8.81 -10.61
C GLN A 319 -1.82 -8.41 -9.44
N MET A 320 -3.07 -8.85 -9.45
CA MET A 320 -3.99 -8.78 -8.31
C MET A 320 -4.27 -10.19 -7.77
N GLN A 321 -3.50 -10.58 -6.77
CA GLN A 321 -3.50 -11.94 -6.21
C GLN A 321 -4.55 -12.17 -5.13
N TYR A 322 -5.28 -11.14 -4.71
CA TYR A 322 -6.16 -11.20 -3.52
C TYR A 322 -7.37 -12.12 -3.71
N LEU A 323 -8.07 -11.94 -4.84
CA LEU A 323 -9.18 -12.81 -5.22
C LEU A 323 -8.73 -14.25 -5.45
N PHE A 324 -7.53 -14.42 -6.03
CA PHE A 324 -6.92 -15.73 -6.28
C PHE A 324 -6.62 -16.45 -4.96
N ARG A 325 -5.97 -15.77 -4.00
CA ARG A 325 -5.65 -16.34 -2.68
C ARG A 325 -6.90 -16.68 -1.86
N SER A 326 -7.99 -15.91 -1.98
CA SER A 326 -9.18 -16.10 -1.14
C SER A 326 -10.09 -17.26 -1.61
N ARG A 327 -10.27 -17.43 -2.93
CA ARG A 327 -11.26 -18.37 -3.47
C ARG A 327 -10.83 -19.83 -3.33
N HIS A 328 -11.81 -20.68 -3.05
CA HIS A 328 -11.62 -22.13 -3.09
C HIS A 328 -11.30 -22.60 -4.52
N TYR A 329 -10.50 -23.66 -4.66
CA TYR A 329 -10.06 -24.19 -5.95
C TYR A 329 -11.23 -24.47 -6.91
N ASN A 330 -12.26 -25.20 -6.45
CA ASN A 330 -13.45 -25.51 -7.26
C ASN A 330 -14.31 -24.28 -7.58
N HIS A 331 -14.34 -23.29 -6.68
CA HIS A 331 -15.04 -22.04 -6.93
C HIS A 331 -14.33 -21.25 -8.04
N ALA A 332 -13.02 -21.08 -7.94
CA ALA A 332 -12.25 -20.41 -8.98
C ALA A 332 -12.31 -21.15 -10.33
N LYS A 333 -12.19 -22.48 -10.32
CA LYS A 333 -12.29 -23.31 -11.51
C LYS A 333 -13.63 -23.16 -12.22
N ALA A 334 -14.73 -23.02 -11.47
CA ALA A 334 -16.05 -22.78 -12.04
C ALA A 334 -16.16 -21.43 -12.78
N TYR A 335 -15.29 -20.47 -12.46
CA TYR A 335 -15.16 -19.19 -13.18
C TYR A 335 -14.07 -19.21 -14.26
N GLY A 336 -13.44 -20.37 -14.53
CA GLY A 336 -12.35 -20.49 -15.49
C GLY A 336 -10.99 -19.99 -14.98
N LEU A 337 -10.84 -19.80 -13.66
CA LEU A 337 -9.67 -19.21 -13.02
C LEU A 337 -9.01 -20.18 -12.01
N GLY A 338 -7.90 -19.79 -11.41
CA GLY A 338 -7.28 -20.51 -10.29
C GLY A 338 -7.62 -19.90 -8.94
N GLY A 339 -7.39 -20.67 -7.88
CA GLY A 339 -7.55 -20.20 -6.51
C GLY A 339 -6.76 -21.06 -5.53
N GLU A 340 -6.47 -20.52 -4.34
CA GLU A 340 -5.60 -21.17 -3.34
C GLU A 340 -6.28 -21.39 -1.97
N ASN A 341 -7.56 -21.02 -1.85
CA ASN A 341 -8.40 -21.30 -0.69
C ASN A 341 -7.93 -20.74 0.67
N GLY A 342 -7.08 -19.71 0.66
CA GLY A 342 -6.45 -19.14 1.84
C GLY A 342 -7.37 -18.20 2.61
N SER A 343 -7.34 -16.92 2.24
CA SER A 343 -7.84 -15.83 3.08
C SER A 343 -9.36 -15.78 3.21
N SER A 344 -9.82 -15.32 4.36
CA SER A 344 -11.24 -15.09 4.65
C SER A 344 -11.44 -13.91 5.58
N ALA A 345 -12.68 -13.44 5.68
CA ALA A 345 -13.11 -12.51 6.72
C ALA A 345 -12.86 -13.09 8.13
N THR A 346 -12.62 -12.21 9.09
CA THR A 346 -12.67 -12.54 10.53
C THR A 346 -14.12 -12.57 11.04
N VAL A 347 -14.29 -13.01 12.29
CA VAL A 347 -15.59 -12.93 12.98
C VAL A 347 -15.99 -11.48 13.26
N GLU A 348 -15.02 -10.59 13.46
CA GLU A 348 -15.23 -9.15 13.70
C GLU A 348 -15.89 -8.49 12.49
N VAL A 349 -15.46 -8.82 11.27
CA VAL A 349 -16.14 -8.37 10.05
C VAL A 349 -17.61 -8.79 10.05
N LEU A 350 -17.92 -10.06 10.32
CA LEU A 350 -19.30 -10.54 10.31
C LEU A 350 -20.19 -9.79 11.31
N ARG A 351 -19.64 -9.47 12.49
CA ARG A 351 -20.34 -8.66 13.49
C ARG A 351 -20.55 -7.23 13.01
N THR A 352 -19.54 -6.58 12.45
CA THR A 352 -19.65 -5.21 11.95
C THR A 352 -20.65 -5.10 10.80
N PHE A 353 -20.64 -6.06 9.87
CA PHE A 353 -21.61 -6.15 8.78
C PHE A 353 -23.00 -6.60 9.25
N GLY A 354 -23.17 -7.06 10.50
CA GLY A 354 -24.45 -7.61 10.97
C GLY A 354 -24.89 -8.85 10.19
N TYR A 355 -23.95 -9.66 9.72
CA TYR A 355 -24.24 -10.90 9.00
C TYR A 355 -25.13 -11.84 9.84
N ASP A 356 -26.04 -12.58 9.18
CA ASP A 356 -27.09 -13.41 9.80
C ASP A 356 -28.06 -12.65 10.73
N THR A 357 -28.18 -11.32 10.58
CA THR A 357 -29.17 -10.50 11.30
C THR A 357 -30.12 -9.78 10.33
N GLN A 358 -31.23 -9.27 10.86
CA GLN A 358 -32.17 -8.44 10.09
C GLN A 358 -31.58 -7.08 9.69
N THR A 359 -30.43 -6.70 10.24
CA THR A 359 -29.77 -5.41 10.02
C THR A 359 -28.45 -5.56 9.25
N VAL A 360 -28.29 -6.65 8.48
CA VAL A 360 -27.09 -6.87 7.66
C VAL A 360 -26.85 -5.68 6.72
N ASP A 361 -25.62 -5.19 6.68
CA ASP A 361 -25.25 -4.08 5.80
C ASP A 361 -25.26 -4.55 4.34
N PRO A 362 -25.90 -3.80 3.42
CA PRO A 362 -26.03 -4.20 2.01
C PRO A 362 -24.71 -4.42 1.27
N ARG A 363 -23.58 -3.92 1.79
CA ARG A 363 -22.25 -4.17 1.22
C ARG A 363 -21.71 -5.56 1.51
N PHE A 364 -22.29 -6.33 2.44
CA PHE A 364 -21.79 -7.67 2.76
C PHE A 364 -21.74 -8.56 1.52
N ASP A 365 -22.87 -8.67 0.80
CA ASP A 365 -22.97 -9.51 -0.40
C ASP A 365 -22.21 -8.95 -1.61
N LYS A 366 -21.76 -7.70 -1.55
CA LYS A 366 -20.89 -7.07 -2.55
C LYS A 366 -19.42 -7.41 -2.27
N CYS A 367 -19.03 -7.41 -1.00
CA CYS A 367 -17.65 -7.62 -0.57
C CYS A 367 -17.28 -9.09 -0.34
N TYR A 368 -18.26 -9.94 -0.04
CA TYR A 368 -18.02 -11.32 0.39
C TYR A 368 -18.88 -12.38 -0.34
N PHE A 369 -18.28 -13.54 -0.57
CA PHE A 369 -19.00 -14.80 -0.82
C PHE A 369 -19.23 -15.50 0.52
N ALA A 370 -20.47 -15.91 0.77
CA ALA A 370 -20.90 -16.66 1.95
C ALA A 370 -22.00 -17.65 1.56
N GLY A 371 -22.13 -18.74 2.31
CA GLY A 371 -23.13 -19.77 2.04
C GLY A 371 -22.86 -20.55 0.76
N VAL A 372 -23.93 -21.12 0.18
CA VAL A 372 -23.86 -21.94 -1.04
C VAL A 372 -23.32 -21.12 -2.21
N VAL A 373 -22.35 -21.68 -2.92
CA VAL A 373 -21.65 -20.98 -4.01
C VAL A 373 -22.16 -21.45 -5.37
N TYR A 374 -22.31 -20.50 -6.27
CA TYR A 374 -22.84 -20.69 -7.61
C TYR A 374 -21.80 -20.29 -8.67
N ASP A 375 -21.82 -20.95 -9.82
CA ASP A 375 -21.07 -20.51 -10.98
C ASP A 375 -21.72 -19.27 -11.63
N LEU A 376 -21.06 -18.70 -12.64
CA LEU A 376 -21.56 -17.50 -13.34
C LEU A 376 -22.88 -17.74 -14.10
N LYS A 377 -23.32 -19.00 -14.24
CA LYS A 377 -24.59 -19.40 -14.85
C LYS A 377 -25.66 -19.71 -13.80
N GLY A 378 -25.37 -19.48 -12.52
CA GLY A 378 -26.28 -19.74 -11.41
C GLY A 378 -26.41 -21.21 -11.03
N LYS A 379 -25.48 -22.09 -11.46
CA LYS A 379 -25.47 -23.49 -11.06
C LYS A 379 -24.65 -23.67 -9.77
N VAL A 380 -25.17 -24.45 -8.84
CA VAL A 380 -24.46 -24.78 -7.59
C VAL A 380 -23.14 -25.50 -7.90
N ILE A 381 -22.07 -25.07 -7.23
CA ILE A 381 -20.74 -25.68 -7.32
C ILE A 381 -20.62 -26.76 -6.24
N THR A 382 -19.93 -27.85 -6.56
CA THR A 382 -19.69 -28.97 -5.62
C THR A 382 -18.21 -29.10 -5.25
N LEU A 383 -17.97 -29.71 -4.09
CA LEU A 383 -16.67 -30.25 -3.70
C LEU A 383 -16.35 -31.54 -4.47
N ASP A 384 -15.12 -32.02 -4.33
CA ASP A 384 -14.62 -33.21 -5.05
C ASP A 384 -15.34 -34.51 -4.61
N ASP A 385 -15.90 -34.53 -3.40
CA ASP A 385 -16.71 -35.63 -2.88
C ASP A 385 -18.18 -35.58 -3.32
N GLY A 386 -18.55 -34.58 -4.13
CA GLY A 386 -19.91 -34.37 -4.65
C GLY A 386 -20.85 -33.60 -3.72
N THR A 387 -20.41 -33.21 -2.51
CA THR A 387 -21.20 -32.33 -1.63
C THR A 387 -21.21 -30.89 -2.13
N LEU A 388 -22.13 -30.06 -1.63
CA LEU A 388 -22.23 -28.67 -2.05
C LEU A 388 -21.01 -27.88 -1.55
N LEU A 389 -20.46 -27.01 -2.39
CA LEU A 389 -19.51 -26.01 -1.95
C LEU A 389 -20.29 -24.89 -1.26
N GLU A 390 -20.21 -24.88 0.07
CA GLU A 390 -20.80 -23.88 0.93
C GLU A 390 -19.70 -23.24 1.78
N TYR A 391 -19.58 -21.92 1.77
CA TYR A 391 -18.72 -21.21 2.71
C TYR A 391 -19.43 -21.02 4.05
N PHE A 392 -18.73 -21.28 5.16
CA PHE A 392 -19.25 -21.14 6.52
C PHE A 392 -18.62 -19.94 7.23
N PRO A 393 -19.23 -18.73 7.18
CA PRO A 393 -18.58 -17.50 7.62
C PRO A 393 -18.13 -17.54 9.08
N TRP A 394 -18.95 -18.06 9.99
CA TRP A 394 -18.64 -18.12 11.42
C TRP A 394 -17.62 -19.19 11.82
N LYS A 395 -17.24 -20.09 10.89
CA LYS A 395 -16.26 -21.14 11.15
C LYS A 395 -14.88 -20.63 10.79
N VAL A 396 -14.33 -19.73 11.60
CA VAL A 396 -13.01 -19.13 11.37
C VAL A 396 -12.22 -19.14 12.67
N ASP A 397 -10.98 -19.61 12.59
CA ASP A 397 -9.97 -19.55 13.65
C ASP A 397 -8.58 -19.48 13.00
N VAL A 398 -7.54 -19.27 13.79
CA VAL A 398 -6.14 -19.17 13.31
C VAL A 398 -5.66 -20.49 12.69
N ASP A 399 -6.11 -21.61 13.22
CA ASP A 399 -5.86 -22.95 12.70
C ASP A 399 -7.16 -23.75 12.71
N ILE A 400 -7.56 -24.21 11.53
CA ILE A 400 -8.78 -24.98 11.31
C ILE A 400 -8.48 -26.35 10.68
N SER A 401 -7.23 -26.80 10.83
CA SER A 401 -6.78 -28.10 10.35
C SER A 401 -7.57 -29.23 11.01
N ASN A 402 -7.85 -30.28 10.25
CA ASN A 402 -8.63 -31.46 10.66
C ASN A 402 -10.09 -31.16 11.07
N THR A 403 -10.61 -29.99 10.74
CA THR A 403 -12.04 -29.69 10.91
C THR A 403 -12.83 -30.12 9.68
N SER A 404 -14.13 -30.41 9.84
CA SER A 404 -15.00 -30.76 8.71
C SER A 404 -15.21 -29.61 7.71
N TYR A 405 -14.85 -28.38 8.09
CA TYR A 405 -14.97 -27.16 7.30
C TYR A 405 -13.59 -26.57 6.93
N GLU A 406 -12.51 -27.35 7.03
CA GLU A 406 -11.13 -26.91 6.78
C GLU A 406 -10.99 -26.14 5.45
N LYS A 407 -11.68 -26.62 4.40
CA LYS A 407 -11.63 -25.99 3.07
C LYS A 407 -12.70 -24.92 2.84
N THR A 408 -13.72 -24.83 3.68
CA THR A 408 -14.93 -24.03 3.46
C THR A 408 -15.17 -22.95 4.53
N ALA A 409 -14.34 -22.93 5.55
CA ALA A 409 -14.33 -21.93 6.61
C ALA A 409 -14.15 -20.49 6.11
N GLY A 410 -15.00 -19.60 6.63
CA GLY A 410 -14.92 -18.15 6.45
C GLY A 410 -15.55 -17.62 5.17
N ALA A 411 -16.00 -16.36 5.23
CA ALA A 411 -16.49 -15.65 4.06
C ALA A 411 -15.32 -15.22 3.17
N ARG A 412 -15.44 -15.39 1.85
CA ARG A 412 -14.35 -15.15 0.88
C ARG A 412 -14.49 -13.81 0.18
N MET A 413 -13.38 -13.24 -0.28
CA MET A 413 -13.39 -11.97 -1.01
C MET A 413 -14.19 -12.07 -2.31
N LYS A 414 -15.10 -11.12 -2.54
CA LYS A 414 -15.95 -10.99 -3.75
C LYS A 414 -15.86 -9.63 -4.45
N LYS A 415 -15.33 -8.63 -3.74
CA LYS A 415 -15.46 -7.19 -4.04
C LYS A 415 -15.27 -6.74 -5.49
N TYR A 416 -14.34 -7.34 -6.21
CA TYR A 416 -14.03 -6.98 -7.60
C TYR A 416 -14.82 -7.85 -8.57
N GLU A 417 -15.34 -7.24 -9.63
CA GLU A 417 -16.03 -7.95 -10.70
C GLU A 417 -15.12 -9.02 -11.30
N ILE A 418 -15.70 -10.18 -11.63
CA ILE A 418 -14.94 -11.30 -12.17
C ILE A 418 -14.64 -11.06 -13.66
N ASP A 419 -13.37 -10.84 -13.99
CA ASP A 419 -12.88 -10.90 -15.37
C ASP A 419 -12.70 -12.37 -15.80
N GLU A 420 -13.70 -12.91 -16.51
CA GLU A 420 -13.69 -14.28 -17.06
C GLU A 420 -12.55 -14.54 -18.05
N THR A 421 -11.96 -13.47 -18.58
CA THR A 421 -10.86 -13.54 -19.55
C THR A 421 -9.50 -13.25 -18.92
N ALA A 422 -9.45 -13.13 -17.59
CA ALA A 422 -8.21 -12.97 -16.84
C ALA A 422 -7.22 -14.10 -17.12
N THR A 423 -5.95 -13.75 -17.22
CA THR A 423 -4.86 -14.70 -17.47
C THR A 423 -4.04 -14.93 -16.20
N LYS A 424 -3.02 -15.80 -16.28
CA LYS A 424 -2.19 -16.18 -15.12
C LYS A 424 -3.06 -16.61 -13.92
N ASP A 425 -4.00 -17.52 -14.18
CA ASP A 425 -4.91 -18.07 -13.18
C ASP A 425 -5.85 -17.04 -12.52
N GLY A 426 -6.12 -15.92 -13.19
CA GLY A 426 -6.95 -14.85 -12.65
C GLY A 426 -6.17 -13.82 -11.84
N LYS A 427 -4.83 -13.81 -11.92
CA LYS A 427 -3.97 -12.79 -11.29
C LYS A 427 -3.74 -11.58 -12.20
N LEU A 428 -3.86 -11.75 -13.51
CA LEU A 428 -3.73 -10.67 -14.49
C LEU A 428 -5.12 -10.39 -15.08
N MET A 429 -5.71 -9.24 -14.76
CA MET A 429 -7.08 -8.83 -15.10
C MET A 429 -7.10 -7.40 -15.65
N GLU A 430 -8.26 -6.92 -16.11
CA GLU A 430 -8.44 -5.52 -16.55
C GLU A 430 -8.90 -4.58 -15.43
N ASN A 431 -9.50 -5.08 -14.34
CA ASN A 431 -9.93 -4.20 -13.26
C ASN A 431 -8.68 -3.55 -12.65
N ASP A 432 -8.62 -2.21 -12.62
CA ASP A 432 -7.55 -1.54 -11.88
C ASP A 432 -7.68 -1.78 -10.39
N ILE A 433 -6.55 -1.86 -9.70
CA ILE A 433 -6.54 -1.94 -8.24
C ILE A 433 -6.79 -0.54 -7.68
N VAL A 434 -7.88 -0.37 -6.94
CA VAL A 434 -8.26 0.93 -6.37
C VAL A 434 -7.41 1.23 -5.14
N LEU A 435 -6.66 2.34 -5.17
CA LEU A 435 -5.87 2.82 -4.03
C LEU A 435 -6.63 3.90 -3.27
N TYR A 436 -7.08 4.94 -3.98
CA TYR A 436 -7.79 6.08 -3.42
C TYR A 436 -9.13 6.28 -4.10
N ARG A 437 -10.17 6.60 -3.33
CA ARG A 437 -11.50 6.85 -3.86
C ARG A 437 -12.31 7.83 -3.02
N TYR A 438 -13.30 8.45 -3.63
CA TYR A 438 -14.06 9.57 -3.07
C TYR A 438 -14.84 9.24 -1.79
N ALA A 439 -15.30 8.00 -1.56
CA ALA A 439 -15.89 7.68 -0.26
C ALA A 439 -14.92 7.87 0.91
N ASP A 440 -13.61 7.67 0.69
CA ASP A 440 -12.61 7.92 1.74
C ASP A 440 -12.48 9.42 1.99
N VAL A 441 -12.56 10.26 0.96
CA VAL A 441 -12.63 11.73 1.11
C VAL A 441 -13.78 12.13 2.03
N LEU A 442 -14.98 11.57 1.80
CA LEU A 442 -16.15 11.84 2.64
C LEU A 442 -15.97 11.33 4.08
N LEU A 443 -15.46 10.12 4.28
CA LEU A 443 -15.27 9.57 5.63
C LEU A 443 -14.11 10.24 6.38
N MET A 444 -13.05 10.68 5.69
CA MET A 444 -11.99 11.51 6.27
C MET A 444 -12.53 12.87 6.71
N LYS A 445 -13.37 13.52 5.88
CA LYS A 445 -14.02 14.79 6.22
C LYS A 445 -14.99 14.66 7.41
N SER A 446 -15.85 13.64 7.39
CA SER A 446 -16.75 13.31 8.51
C SER A 446 -15.98 13.14 9.81
N GLU A 447 -14.87 12.40 9.75
CA GLU A 447 -14.07 12.15 10.93
C GLU A 447 -13.35 13.41 11.44
N ALA A 448 -12.75 14.19 10.54
CA ALA A 448 -12.11 15.45 10.90
C ALA A 448 -13.08 16.37 11.64
N LYS A 449 -14.31 16.52 11.14
CA LYS A 449 -15.38 17.28 11.79
C LYS A 449 -15.68 16.76 13.20
N VAL A 450 -15.91 15.46 13.35
CA VAL A 450 -16.19 14.85 14.67
C VAL A 450 -15.03 15.09 15.65
N ARG A 451 -13.78 14.96 15.19
CA ARG A 451 -12.59 15.25 16.03
C ARG A 451 -12.46 16.73 16.37
N ASN A 452 -12.92 17.62 15.50
CA ASN A 452 -12.96 19.06 15.74
C ASN A 452 -14.17 19.51 16.61
N GLY A 453 -15.04 18.58 17.01
CA GLY A 453 -16.24 18.88 17.82
C GLY A 453 -17.45 19.32 16.99
N GLU A 454 -17.43 19.07 15.69
CA GLU A 454 -18.48 19.40 14.73
C GLU A 454 -19.32 18.17 14.35
N ASN A 455 -20.43 18.40 13.63
CA ASN A 455 -21.29 17.32 13.15
C ASN A 455 -20.76 16.76 11.82
N GLY A 456 -20.44 15.46 11.79
CA GLY A 456 -19.99 14.74 10.60
C GLY A 456 -21.09 13.91 9.90
N ASP A 457 -22.36 14.08 10.26
CA ASP A 457 -23.45 13.20 9.80
C ASP A 457 -23.65 13.26 8.29
N VAL A 458 -23.47 14.44 7.68
CA VAL A 458 -23.73 14.64 6.26
C VAL A 458 -22.83 13.73 5.42
N GLU A 459 -21.52 13.81 5.61
CA GLU A 459 -20.57 13.03 4.81
C GLU A 459 -20.68 11.53 5.07
N LEU A 460 -20.86 11.11 6.33
CA LEU A 460 -21.11 9.72 6.69
C LEU A 460 -22.34 9.16 5.96
N ASN A 461 -23.45 9.90 6.01
CA ASN A 461 -24.71 9.40 5.47
C ASN A 461 -24.81 9.49 3.95
N LEU A 462 -23.97 10.29 3.27
CA LEU A 462 -23.81 10.20 1.81
C LEU A 462 -23.29 8.81 1.40
N VAL A 463 -22.27 8.30 2.10
CA VAL A 463 -21.67 6.97 1.85
C VAL A 463 -22.68 5.85 2.13
N ARG A 464 -23.43 5.97 3.23
CA ARG A 464 -24.45 4.99 3.65
C ARG A 464 -25.66 4.98 2.72
N ALA A 465 -26.15 6.16 2.33
CA ALA A 465 -27.33 6.29 1.48
C ALA A 465 -27.11 5.68 0.09
N ARG A 466 -25.90 5.82 -0.50
CA ARG A 466 -25.56 5.20 -1.80
C ARG A 466 -25.83 3.70 -1.84
N VAL A 467 -25.64 2.99 -0.72
CA VAL A 467 -25.88 1.54 -0.63
C VAL A 467 -27.22 1.19 0.05
N ASN A 468 -28.11 2.17 0.22
CA ASN A 468 -29.38 2.04 0.94
C ASN A 468 -29.22 1.57 2.40
N ALA A 469 -28.08 1.84 3.04
CA ALA A 469 -27.89 1.59 4.45
C ALA A 469 -28.63 2.65 5.30
N PRO A 470 -29.18 2.29 6.47
CA PRO A 470 -29.95 3.22 7.30
C PRO A 470 -29.09 4.38 7.81
N PHE A 471 -29.72 5.51 8.09
CA PHE A 471 -29.05 6.67 8.69
C PHE A 471 -28.30 6.29 9.98
N ARG A 472 -27.15 6.92 10.20
CA ARG A 472 -26.32 6.75 11.42
C ARG A 472 -25.70 8.08 11.82
N THR A 473 -25.72 8.39 13.11
CA THR A 473 -24.99 9.55 13.66
C THR A 473 -23.48 9.30 13.62
N ALA A 474 -22.72 10.30 13.18
CA ALA A 474 -21.27 10.30 13.12
C ALA A 474 -20.67 10.50 14.53
N THR A 475 -20.20 9.40 15.09
CA THR A 475 -19.29 9.29 16.23
C THR A 475 -18.00 8.59 15.81
N LEU A 476 -16.92 8.72 16.57
CA LEU A 476 -15.67 8.00 16.29
C LEU A 476 -15.89 6.48 16.18
N GLU A 477 -16.70 5.89 17.05
CA GLU A 477 -17.06 4.47 16.98
C GLU A 477 -17.79 4.13 15.67
N SER A 478 -18.83 4.89 15.35
CA SER A 478 -19.62 4.66 14.12
C SER A 478 -18.79 4.80 12.84
N LEU A 479 -17.81 5.72 12.85
CA LEU A 479 -16.90 5.96 11.73
C LEU A 479 -15.88 4.83 11.59
N LEU A 480 -15.29 4.35 12.68
CA LEU A 480 -14.40 3.19 12.63
C LEU A 480 -15.12 1.94 12.08
N SER A 481 -16.38 1.73 12.47
CA SER A 481 -17.21 0.67 11.90
C SER A 481 -17.54 0.94 10.43
N GLU A 482 -17.93 2.16 10.07
CA GLU A 482 -18.26 2.51 8.68
C GLU A 482 -17.07 2.30 7.75
N ARG A 483 -15.86 2.65 8.17
CA ARG A 483 -14.65 2.44 7.40
C ARG A 483 -14.39 0.95 7.14
N GLN A 484 -14.69 0.06 8.09
CA GLN A 484 -14.61 -1.40 7.86
C GLN A 484 -15.65 -1.89 6.84
N LEU A 485 -16.87 -1.35 6.88
CA LEU A 485 -17.93 -1.71 5.93
C LEU A 485 -17.59 -1.23 4.51
N GLU A 486 -17.12 0.00 4.41
CA GLU A 486 -16.88 0.69 3.16
C GLU A 486 -15.61 0.17 2.46
N PHE A 487 -14.51 0.06 3.21
CA PHE A 487 -13.17 -0.24 2.68
C PHE A 487 -12.73 -1.69 2.83
N ALA A 488 -13.67 -2.62 3.05
CA ALA A 488 -13.38 -4.05 3.12
C ALA A 488 -12.45 -4.50 1.97
N TRP A 489 -11.32 -5.12 2.30
CA TRP A 489 -10.27 -5.59 1.38
C TRP A 489 -9.45 -4.51 0.65
N GLU A 490 -9.51 -3.24 1.05
CA GLU A 490 -8.77 -2.14 0.38
C GLU A 490 -7.45 -1.76 1.07
N GLY A 491 -7.04 -2.47 2.13
CA GLY A 491 -5.71 -2.31 2.74
C GLY A 491 -5.54 -1.10 3.65
N TRP A 492 -6.65 -0.56 4.19
CA TRP A 492 -6.62 0.61 5.09
C TRP A 492 -6.80 0.27 6.58
N ARG A 493 -7.21 -0.95 6.91
CA ARG A 493 -7.74 -1.25 8.24
C ARG A 493 -6.73 -1.03 9.35
N ARG A 494 -5.46 -1.40 9.16
CA ARG A 494 -4.42 -1.22 10.19
C ARG A 494 -4.28 0.26 10.57
N GLN A 495 -4.14 1.14 9.58
CA GLN A 495 -3.97 2.56 9.84
C GLN A 495 -5.16 3.15 10.59
N ASP A 496 -6.38 2.75 10.21
CA ASP A 496 -7.59 3.15 10.93
C ASP A 496 -7.55 2.66 12.39
N LEU A 497 -7.30 1.38 12.62
CA LEU A 497 -7.20 0.84 13.98
C LEU A 497 -6.12 1.54 14.81
N VAL A 498 -4.98 1.90 14.22
CA VAL A 498 -3.90 2.64 14.90
C VAL A 498 -4.37 4.04 15.29
N ARG A 499 -4.94 4.80 14.35
CA ARG A 499 -5.44 6.16 14.59
C ARG A 499 -6.61 6.24 15.57
N PHE A 500 -7.40 5.18 15.65
CA PHE A 500 -8.46 5.02 16.64
C PHE A 500 -8.01 4.33 17.94
N ARG A 501 -6.71 4.00 18.07
CA ARG A 501 -6.11 3.35 19.25
C ARG A 501 -6.76 2.01 19.60
N GLN A 502 -7.23 1.30 18.58
CA GLN A 502 -7.87 -0.01 18.67
C GLN A 502 -6.97 -1.15 18.19
N TYR A 503 -5.82 -0.87 17.58
CA TYR A 503 -4.98 -1.88 16.95
C TYR A 503 -4.49 -2.99 17.90
N THR A 504 -4.10 -2.65 19.13
CA THR A 504 -3.56 -3.62 20.10
C THR A 504 -4.63 -4.27 20.99
N ARG A 505 -5.92 -4.03 20.72
CA ARG A 505 -7.00 -4.67 21.49
C ARG A 505 -7.04 -6.18 21.24
N ALA A 506 -7.57 -6.93 22.20
CA ALA A 506 -7.91 -8.33 21.98
C ALA A 506 -9.20 -8.44 21.16
N TYR A 507 -9.31 -9.48 20.35
CA TYR A 507 -10.52 -9.85 19.62
C TYR A 507 -10.54 -11.36 19.37
N THR A 508 -11.52 -11.86 18.61
CA THR A 508 -11.71 -13.31 18.42
C THR A 508 -10.44 -13.93 17.84
N SER A 509 -9.96 -15.00 18.48
CA SER A 509 -8.73 -15.72 18.10
C SER A 509 -7.43 -14.88 18.13
N ARG A 510 -7.49 -13.64 18.61
CA ARG A 510 -6.35 -12.74 18.75
C ARG A 510 -6.30 -12.22 20.18
N PRO A 511 -5.62 -12.94 21.10
CA PRO A 511 -5.31 -12.40 22.42
C PRO A 511 -4.31 -11.25 22.29
N ARG A 512 -4.38 -10.28 23.21
CA ARG A 512 -3.35 -9.25 23.33
C ARG A 512 -2.02 -9.89 23.73
N LEU A 513 -0.94 -9.51 23.06
CA LEU A 513 0.40 -10.00 23.36
C LEU A 513 0.91 -9.33 24.67
N PRO A 514 1.72 -10.01 25.52
CA PRO A 514 2.26 -9.37 26.73
C PRO A 514 3.06 -8.10 26.39
N GLY A 515 2.81 -7.00 27.12
CA GLY A 515 3.49 -5.72 26.91
C GLY A 515 2.89 -4.89 25.75
N GLU A 516 1.97 -5.45 24.98
CA GLU A 516 1.38 -4.78 23.82
C GLU A 516 0.38 -3.69 24.17
N GLU A 517 -0.07 -3.64 25.43
CA GLU A 517 -0.81 -2.50 25.97
C GLU A 517 -0.03 -1.17 25.84
N SER A 518 1.31 -1.23 25.74
CA SER A 518 2.14 -0.06 25.44
C SER A 518 1.93 0.45 24.01
N GLY A 519 1.47 -0.38 23.06
CA GLY A 519 1.38 0.00 21.66
C GLY A 519 2.62 -0.32 20.82
N TYR A 520 3.63 -1.04 21.34
CA TYR A 520 4.89 -1.26 20.61
C TYR A 520 4.74 -1.93 19.23
N THR A 521 3.71 -2.76 19.04
CA THR A 521 3.39 -3.42 17.76
C THR A 521 2.70 -2.52 16.74
N THR A 522 2.36 -1.28 17.10
CA THR A 522 1.72 -0.28 16.23
C THR A 522 2.56 0.01 14.98
N VAL A 523 3.88 -0.05 15.10
CA VAL A 523 4.81 -0.03 13.96
C VAL A 523 5.57 -1.35 13.92
N PHE A 524 6.00 -1.75 12.74
CA PHE A 524 6.87 -2.90 12.54
C PHE A 524 8.31 -2.58 13.02
N PRO A 525 9.10 -3.60 13.36
CA PRO A 525 10.48 -3.40 13.75
C PRO A 525 11.31 -2.91 12.57
N ILE A 526 12.33 -2.12 12.85
CA ILE A 526 13.42 -1.90 11.89
C ILE A 526 14.07 -3.27 11.65
N PRO A 527 14.17 -3.75 10.40
CA PRO A 527 14.66 -5.11 10.14
C PRO A 527 16.06 -5.33 10.71
N GLU A 528 16.27 -6.44 11.42
CA GLU A 528 17.50 -6.64 12.18
C GLU A 528 18.75 -6.68 11.27
N LYS A 529 18.66 -7.29 10.09
CA LYS A 529 19.77 -7.29 9.11
C LYS A 529 20.16 -5.87 8.69
N ILE A 530 19.20 -4.95 8.57
CA ILE A 530 19.46 -3.54 8.23
C ILE A 530 20.14 -2.82 9.40
N ARG A 531 19.72 -3.07 10.65
CA ARG A 531 20.40 -2.54 11.85
C ARG A 531 21.84 -3.03 12.00
N LEU A 532 22.10 -4.30 11.70
CA LEU A 532 23.45 -4.87 11.72
C LEU A 532 24.36 -4.24 10.66
N MET A 533 23.80 -3.90 9.49
CA MET A 533 24.52 -3.20 8.42
C MET A 533 24.73 -1.70 8.71
N ASN A 534 23.81 -1.07 9.44
CA ASN A 534 23.89 0.34 9.81
C ASN A 534 23.67 0.53 11.33
N PRO A 535 24.75 0.55 12.14
CA PRO A 535 24.66 0.68 13.60
C PRO A 535 24.15 2.05 14.07
N ASN A 536 23.97 3.03 13.17
CA ASN A 536 23.32 4.30 13.51
C ASN A 536 21.79 4.16 13.68
N LEU A 537 21.20 3.02 13.32
CA LEU A 537 19.76 2.79 13.43
C LEU A 537 19.43 2.12 14.77
N THR A 538 18.52 2.74 15.52
CA THR A 538 17.98 2.15 16.75
C THR A 538 16.68 1.42 16.47
N GLN A 539 16.41 0.37 17.24
CA GLN A 539 15.15 -0.35 17.14
C GLN A 539 14.01 0.54 17.66
N ASN A 540 12.82 0.32 17.11
CA ASN A 540 11.57 0.89 17.59
C ASN A 540 11.29 0.47 19.04
N PRO A 541 10.77 1.37 19.92
CA PRO A 541 10.56 1.04 21.32
C PRO A 541 9.73 -0.22 21.51
N GLY A 542 10.18 -1.10 22.42
CA GLY A 542 9.50 -2.34 22.83
C GLY A 542 9.94 -3.63 22.12
N TYR A 543 10.66 -3.55 21.00
CA TYR A 543 11.18 -4.70 20.24
C TYR A 543 12.54 -5.22 20.72
#